data_AF-A0A445AE67-F1
#
_entry.id   AF-A0A445AE67-F1
#
_cell.length_a   1.000
_cell.length_b   1.000
_cell.length_c   1.000
_cell.angle_alpha   90.00
_cell.angle_beta   90.00
_cell.angle_gamma   90.00
#
_symmetry.space_group_name_H-M   'P 1'
#
loop_
_entity.id
_entity.type
_entity.pdbx_description
1 polymer ?
#
loop_
_entity_poly.entity_id
_entity_poly.type
_entity_poly.pdbx_seq_one_letter_code
_entity_poly.pdbx_strand_id
1 'polypeptide(L)'
;MLLYTSVCEAYSKAVKTAIVDHHAAVDSGLLLKLPFSTIFEYLQMLQIISKPMKDIGPRAMFYLAAAVSDFYVPWKDMVEHKIQSGSHILDVKLVPVPKMLSVLRKDWAPLAFCISFKLETDSNILLNKARGALEKYNMHAVVANELSTRKEQVVVVTIDDKITVQRDKSKADDDVENPLIKLLSQRHSAYIEDSKRMR
;
A
#
# COMPACT_ATOMS: atom_id res chain seq x y z
N MET A 1 -13.98 12.19 26.42
CA MET A 1 -13.29 13.48 26.60
C MET A 1 -12.95 14.01 25.22
N LEU A 2 -13.84 14.83 24.62
CA LEU A 2 -13.62 15.42 23.30
C LEU A 2 -12.64 16.59 23.47
N LEU A 3 -11.44 16.44 22.91
CA LEU A 3 -10.50 17.54 22.75
C LEU A 3 -11.18 18.59 21.83
N TYR A 4 -11.49 19.76 22.40
CA TYR A 4 -11.92 20.95 21.64
C TYR A 4 -10.70 21.51 20.90
N THR A 5 -10.26 20.82 19.84
CA THR A 5 -9.44 21.47 18.81
C THR A 5 -10.33 22.43 18.05
N SER A 6 -10.07 23.73 18.19
CA SER A 6 -10.69 24.76 17.34
C SER A 6 -10.24 24.50 15.90
N VAL A 7 -11.15 23.98 15.07
CA VAL A 7 -10.94 23.79 13.64
C VAL A 7 -11.36 25.09 12.94
N CYS A 8 -10.53 25.59 12.04
CA CYS A 8 -10.89 26.73 11.19
C CYS A 8 -12.24 26.48 10.49
N GLU A 9 -13.11 27.49 10.48
CA GLU A 9 -14.52 27.35 10.08
C GLU A 9 -14.69 26.73 8.70
N ALA A 10 -13.82 27.10 7.74
CA ALA A 10 -13.79 26.54 6.39
C ALA A 10 -13.65 25.01 6.35
N TYR A 11 -13.00 24.38 7.33
CA TYR A 11 -12.76 22.94 7.40
C TYR A 11 -13.64 22.22 8.43
N SER A 12 -14.43 22.96 9.21
CA SER A 12 -15.21 22.43 10.34
C SER A 12 -16.15 21.30 9.92
N LYS A 13 -16.84 21.46 8.78
CA LYS A 13 -17.75 20.43 8.24
C LYS A 13 -17.01 19.16 7.84
N ALA A 14 -15.93 19.29 7.06
CA ALA A 14 -15.14 18.15 6.58
C ALA A 14 -14.53 17.35 7.74
N VAL A 15 -13.96 18.04 8.74
CA VAL A 15 -13.36 17.39 9.92
C VAL A 15 -14.43 16.70 10.77
N LYS A 16 -15.59 17.32 10.99
CA LYS A 16 -16.70 16.68 11.72
C LYS A 16 -17.17 15.40 11.04
N THR A 17 -17.40 15.45 9.72
CA THR A 17 -17.78 14.26 8.94
C THR A 17 -16.72 13.16 9.06
N ALA A 18 -15.44 13.49 8.85
CA ALA A 18 -14.36 12.51 8.95
C ALA A 18 -14.27 11.85 10.34
N ILE A 19 -14.47 12.61 11.42
CA ILE A 19 -14.48 12.07 12.79
C ILE A 19 -15.66 11.13 13.00
N VAL A 20 -16.87 11.53 12.57
CA VAL A 20 -18.08 10.71 12.71
C VAL A 20 -17.94 9.40 11.94
N ASP A 21 -17.51 9.46 10.68
CA ASP A 21 -17.32 8.29 9.82
C ASP A 21 -16.24 7.37 10.38
N HIS A 22 -15.17 7.94 10.94
CA HIS A 22 -14.10 7.19 11.60
C HIS A 22 -14.63 6.41 12.81
N HIS A 23 -15.37 7.07 13.70
CA HIS A 23 -15.97 6.40 14.86
C HIS A 23 -16.94 5.31 14.44
N ALA A 24 -17.82 5.58 13.47
CA ALA A 24 -18.76 4.59 12.96
C ALA A 24 -18.04 3.35 12.39
N ALA A 25 -16.95 3.52 11.64
CA ALA A 25 -16.18 2.41 11.10
C ALA A 25 -15.45 1.58 12.18
N VAL A 26 -14.97 2.22 13.25
CA VAL A 26 -14.35 1.53 14.39
C VAL A 26 -15.39 0.78 15.20
N ASP A 27 -16.50 1.43 15.56
CA ASP A 27 -17.55 0.86 16.42
C ASP A 27 -18.28 -0.32 15.72
N SER A 28 -18.35 -0.30 14.39
CA SER A 28 -18.91 -1.41 13.58
C SER A 28 -17.89 -2.53 13.27
N GLY A 29 -16.65 -2.42 13.72
CA GLY A 29 -15.60 -3.43 13.48
C GLY A 29 -15.10 -3.49 12.03
N LEU A 30 -15.33 -2.44 11.23
CA LEU A 30 -14.92 -2.35 9.82
C LEU A 30 -13.50 -1.76 9.66
N LEU A 31 -12.96 -1.10 10.69
CA LEU A 31 -11.64 -0.47 10.66
C LEU A 31 -10.78 -0.88 11.85
N LEU A 32 -9.68 -1.59 11.57
CA LEU A 32 -8.61 -1.88 12.53
C LEU A 32 -7.34 -1.10 12.15
N LYS A 33 -6.83 -0.28 13.07
CA LYS A 33 -5.60 0.49 12.88
C LYS A 33 -4.44 -0.20 13.60
N LEU A 34 -3.40 -0.55 12.86
CA LEU A 34 -2.18 -1.15 13.40
C LEU A 34 -0.98 -0.29 13.01
N PRO A 35 -0.40 0.48 13.95
CA PRO A 35 0.76 1.33 13.65
C PRO A 35 2.04 0.50 13.55
N PHE A 36 2.95 0.93 12.68
CA PHE A 36 4.34 0.48 12.61
C PHE A 36 5.25 1.67 12.34
N SER A 37 6.51 1.56 12.73
CA SER A 37 7.54 2.59 12.53
C SER A 37 8.78 2.02 11.83
N THR A 38 9.13 0.77 12.10
CA THR A 38 10.33 0.13 11.54
C THR A 38 9.98 -0.87 10.44
N ILE A 39 10.97 -1.18 9.60
CA ILE A 39 10.86 -2.27 8.63
C ILE A 39 10.59 -3.61 9.31
N PHE A 40 11.16 -3.84 10.50
CA PHE A 40 10.97 -5.10 11.24
C PHE A 40 9.51 -5.28 11.67
N GLU A 41 8.91 -4.23 12.23
CA GLU A 41 7.49 -4.22 12.61
C GLU A 41 6.61 -4.42 11.38
N TYR A 42 6.86 -3.67 10.29
CA TYR A 42 6.11 -3.81 9.05
C TYR A 42 6.13 -5.25 8.52
N LEU A 43 7.31 -5.90 8.48
CA LEU A 43 7.44 -7.26 7.99
C LEU A 43 6.75 -8.29 8.88
N GLN A 44 6.85 -8.15 10.20
CA GLN A 44 6.16 -9.04 11.15
C GLN A 44 4.63 -8.88 11.04
N MET A 45 4.15 -7.64 10.98
CA MET A 45 2.72 -7.34 10.84
C MET A 45 2.17 -7.87 9.52
N LEU A 46 2.89 -7.64 8.40
CA LEU A 46 2.50 -8.20 7.11
C LEU A 46 2.36 -9.72 7.21
N GLN A 47 3.30 -10.42 7.85
CA GLN A 47 3.21 -11.87 8.02
C GLN A 47 2.01 -12.29 8.88
N ILE A 48 1.84 -11.68 10.06
CA ILE A 48 0.79 -12.04 11.03
C ILE A 48 -0.59 -11.82 10.42
N ILE A 49 -0.79 -10.70 9.72
CA ILE A 49 -2.05 -10.37 9.06
C ILE A 49 -2.29 -11.28 7.86
N SER A 50 -1.25 -11.62 7.10
CA SER A 50 -1.43 -12.34 5.84
C SER A 50 -1.82 -13.80 6.00
N LYS A 51 -1.28 -14.49 7.02
CA LYS A 51 -1.54 -15.92 7.20
C LYS A 51 -3.03 -16.26 7.40
N PRO A 52 -3.80 -15.57 8.25
CA PRO A 52 -5.25 -15.78 8.36
C PRO A 52 -6.03 -15.46 7.09
N MET A 53 -5.53 -14.57 6.22
CA MET A 53 -6.21 -14.21 4.95
C MET A 53 -6.27 -15.38 3.97
N LYS A 54 -5.46 -16.43 4.19
CA LYS A 54 -5.53 -17.69 3.43
C LYS A 54 -6.92 -18.31 3.47
N ASP A 55 -7.58 -18.29 4.63
CA ASP A 55 -8.91 -18.89 4.81
C ASP A 55 -10.02 -18.02 4.19
N ILE A 56 -9.80 -16.72 4.08
CA ILE A 56 -10.69 -15.80 3.36
C ILE A 56 -10.58 -16.02 1.84
N GLY A 57 -9.37 -16.35 1.37
CA GLY A 57 -9.09 -16.73 -0.01
C GLY A 57 -9.38 -15.59 -1.00
N PRO A 58 -10.08 -15.86 -2.13
CA PRO A 58 -10.35 -14.86 -3.17
C PRO A 58 -11.06 -13.60 -2.69
N ARG A 59 -11.75 -13.66 -1.55
CA ARG A 59 -12.44 -12.50 -0.97
C ARG A 59 -11.51 -11.53 -0.24
N ALA A 60 -10.27 -11.92 0.05
CA ALA A 60 -9.29 -11.03 0.65
C ALA A 60 -8.62 -10.16 -0.41
N MET A 61 -8.35 -8.90 -0.07
CA MET A 61 -7.56 -7.98 -0.89
C MET A 61 -6.37 -7.45 -0.07
N PHE A 62 -5.19 -7.45 -0.67
CA PHE A 62 -4.02 -6.70 -0.22
C PHE A 62 -3.82 -5.46 -1.08
N TYR A 63 -3.91 -4.29 -0.46
CA TYR A 63 -3.60 -2.99 -1.07
C TYR A 63 -2.27 -2.47 -0.49
N LEU A 64 -1.15 -2.82 -1.11
CA LEU A 64 0.20 -2.65 -0.56
C LEU A 64 0.81 -1.30 -0.98
N ALA A 65 0.30 -0.21 -0.41
CA ALA A 65 0.72 1.17 -0.74
C ALA A 65 1.87 1.71 0.12
N ALA A 66 2.37 0.96 1.10
CA ALA A 66 3.47 1.40 1.96
C ALA A 66 4.78 1.59 1.18
N ALA A 67 5.50 2.68 1.46
CA ALA A 67 6.87 2.88 0.97
C ALA A 67 7.85 2.09 1.85
N VAL A 68 8.05 0.83 1.51
CA VAL A 68 8.90 -0.10 2.25
C VAL A 68 10.37 0.14 1.91
N SER A 69 11.25 0.21 2.92
CA SER A 69 12.69 0.34 2.71
C SER A 69 13.24 -0.81 1.88
N ASP A 70 14.07 -0.51 0.87
CA ASP A 70 14.75 -1.54 0.06
C ASP A 70 15.98 -2.14 0.76
N PHE A 71 16.55 -1.41 1.72
CA PHE A 71 17.74 -1.80 2.47
C PHE A 71 17.54 -1.54 3.97
N TYR A 72 18.25 -2.30 4.81
CA TYR A 72 18.21 -2.17 6.27
C TYR A 72 19.55 -2.54 6.91
N VAL A 73 19.72 -2.21 8.19
CA VAL A 73 20.85 -2.69 9.02
C VAL A 73 20.38 -3.94 9.78
N PRO A 74 21.04 -5.10 9.65
CA PRO A 74 20.70 -6.28 10.43
C PRO A 74 20.80 -6.02 11.93
N TRP A 75 19.92 -6.62 12.73
CA TRP A 75 19.89 -6.42 14.18
C TRP A 75 21.24 -6.69 14.85
N LYS A 76 21.92 -7.75 14.43
CA LYS A 76 23.27 -8.12 14.91
C LYS A 76 24.36 -7.09 14.60
N ASP A 77 24.13 -6.22 13.62
CA ASP A 77 25.08 -5.21 13.13
C ASP A 77 24.65 -3.79 13.59
N MET A 78 23.52 -3.64 14.30
CA MET A 78 23.08 -2.35 14.83
C MET A 78 23.85 -1.99 16.09
N VAL A 79 24.45 -0.80 16.10
CA VAL A 79 25.16 -0.27 17.27
C VAL A 79 24.15 0.26 18.30
N GLU A 80 24.42 0.00 19.58
CA GLU A 80 23.53 0.42 20.69
C GLU A 80 23.62 1.92 20.98
N HIS A 81 24.76 2.53 20.66
CA HIS A 81 25.04 3.92 21.00
C HIS A 81 25.18 4.77 19.74
N LYS A 82 24.95 6.08 19.93
CA LYS A 82 25.15 7.09 18.90
C LYS A 82 26.54 6.94 18.27
N ILE A 83 26.59 6.83 16.95
CA ILE A 83 27.83 6.87 16.17
C ILE A 83 28.51 8.23 16.41
N GLN A 84 29.77 8.21 16.82
CA GLN A 84 30.52 9.42 17.18
C GLN A 84 31.07 10.11 15.93
N SER A 85 31.03 11.45 15.91
CA SER A 85 31.46 12.28 14.77
C SER A 85 32.98 12.52 14.70
N GLY A 86 33.78 11.65 15.34
CA GLY A 86 35.23 11.84 15.46
C GLY A 86 36.03 11.44 14.21
N SER A 87 35.45 10.67 13.29
CA SER A 87 36.05 10.35 11.99
C SER A 87 35.61 11.36 10.93
N HIS A 88 36.50 11.68 9.98
CA HIS A 88 36.17 12.58 8.87
C HIS A 88 35.15 11.99 7.87
N ILE A 89 34.93 10.66 7.89
CA ILE A 89 34.04 9.93 6.96
C ILE A 89 33.11 9.01 7.77
N LEU A 90 31.83 8.95 7.36
CA LEU A 90 30.82 8.03 7.87
C LEU A 90 30.48 7.00 6.79
N ASP A 91 30.83 5.74 7.03
CA ASP A 91 30.48 4.61 6.16
C ASP A 91 29.27 3.86 6.71
N VAL A 92 28.17 3.83 5.95
CA VAL A 92 26.94 3.12 6.33
C VAL A 92 26.77 1.89 5.45
N LYS A 93 26.87 0.71 6.05
CA LYS A 93 26.64 -0.57 5.36
C LYS A 93 25.20 -1.04 5.56
N LEU A 94 24.46 -1.12 4.46
CA LEU A 94 23.10 -1.64 4.44
C LEU A 94 23.04 -2.95 3.65
N VAL A 95 22.10 -3.82 4.00
CA VAL A 95 21.82 -5.04 3.24
C VAL A 95 20.42 -4.99 2.63
N PRO A 96 20.16 -5.66 1.48
CA PRO A 96 18.84 -5.67 0.86
C PRO A 96 17.78 -6.30 1.76
N VAL A 97 16.57 -5.73 1.77
CA VAL A 97 15.41 -6.33 2.44
C VAL A 97 14.94 -7.57 1.66
N PRO A 98 14.63 -8.68 2.35
CA PRO A 98 14.09 -9.88 1.72
C PRO A 98 12.82 -9.61 0.90
N LYS A 99 12.64 -10.32 -0.22
CA LYS A 99 11.52 -10.08 -1.16
C LYS A 99 10.22 -10.75 -0.69
N MET A 100 9.61 -10.17 0.33
CA MET A 100 8.45 -10.75 1.05
C MET A 100 7.17 -10.87 0.22
N LEU A 101 7.02 -10.09 -0.85
CA LEU A 101 5.87 -10.20 -1.76
C LEU A 101 5.75 -11.58 -2.42
N SER A 102 6.88 -12.25 -2.67
CA SER A 102 6.87 -13.62 -3.22
C SER A 102 6.30 -14.61 -2.20
N VAL A 103 6.69 -14.47 -0.93
CA VAL A 103 6.23 -15.32 0.17
C VAL A 103 4.74 -15.07 0.45
N LEU A 104 4.31 -13.81 0.39
CA LEU A 104 2.89 -13.45 0.49
C LEU A 104 2.05 -14.21 -0.54
N ARG A 105 2.47 -14.19 -1.81
CA ARG A 105 1.74 -14.75 -2.94
C ARG A 105 1.82 -16.27 -3.07
N LYS A 106 2.83 -16.91 -2.48
CA LYS A 106 3.01 -18.37 -2.56
C LYS A 106 2.52 -19.08 -1.31
N ASP A 107 2.81 -18.51 -0.14
CA ASP A 107 2.70 -19.24 1.13
C ASP A 107 1.65 -18.63 2.05
N TRP A 108 1.66 -17.30 2.24
CA TRP A 108 0.83 -16.69 3.28
C TRP A 108 -0.62 -16.45 2.85
N ALA A 109 -0.85 -15.93 1.64
CA ALA A 109 -2.18 -15.62 1.12
C ALA A 109 -2.27 -15.87 -0.40
N PRO A 110 -2.09 -17.11 -0.88
CA PRO A 110 -1.91 -17.41 -2.30
C PRO A 110 -3.13 -17.11 -3.17
N LEU A 111 -4.33 -17.12 -2.59
CA LEU A 111 -5.58 -16.86 -3.29
C LEU A 111 -6.11 -15.44 -3.08
N ALA A 112 -5.41 -14.58 -2.34
CA ALA A 112 -5.89 -13.22 -2.12
C ALA A 112 -5.67 -12.35 -3.36
N PHE A 113 -6.57 -11.39 -3.59
CA PHE A 113 -6.34 -10.36 -4.60
C PHE A 113 -5.21 -9.43 -4.14
N CYS A 114 -4.15 -9.21 -4.93
CA CYS A 114 -2.97 -8.49 -4.46
C CYS A 114 -2.63 -7.37 -5.43
N ILE A 115 -2.58 -6.17 -4.86
CA ILE A 115 -2.26 -4.93 -5.54
C ILE A 115 -1.00 -4.38 -4.87
N SER A 116 -0.02 -4.00 -5.68
CA SER A 116 1.20 -3.32 -5.20
C SER A 116 1.37 -1.98 -5.88
N PHE A 117 2.19 -1.12 -5.28
CA PHE A 117 2.46 0.21 -5.78
C PHE A 117 3.89 0.31 -6.30
N LYS A 118 4.05 1.08 -7.38
CA LYS A 118 5.36 1.45 -7.91
C LYS A 118 5.38 2.96 -8.11
N LEU A 119 6.14 3.62 -7.25
CA LEU A 119 6.38 5.06 -7.30
C LEU A 119 7.73 5.32 -7.97
N GLU A 120 7.74 6.16 -9.00
CA GLU A 120 8.98 6.60 -9.66
C GLU A 120 8.92 8.10 -9.94
N THR A 121 10.08 8.69 -10.22
CA THR A 121 10.21 10.08 -10.70
C THR A 121 10.42 10.17 -12.21
N ASP A 122 10.81 9.06 -12.85
CA ASP A 122 11.00 8.97 -14.30
C ASP A 122 9.92 8.09 -14.93
N SER A 123 9.06 8.73 -15.73
CA SER A 123 7.94 8.08 -16.40
C SER A 123 8.37 7.11 -17.50
N ASN A 124 9.59 7.21 -18.01
CA ASN A 124 10.11 6.29 -19.02
C ASN A 124 10.36 4.88 -18.46
N ILE A 125 10.75 4.79 -17.17
CA ILE A 125 11.04 3.51 -16.51
C ILE A 125 9.87 2.98 -15.69
N LEU A 126 8.92 3.85 -15.33
CA LEU A 126 7.81 3.54 -14.43
C LEU A 126 6.99 2.32 -14.88
N LEU A 127 6.51 2.33 -16.13
CA LEU A 127 5.68 1.23 -16.64
C LEU A 127 6.45 -0.08 -16.78
N ASN A 128 7.73 -0.02 -17.15
CA ASN A 128 8.59 -1.21 -17.23
C ASN A 128 8.84 -1.82 -15.85
N LYS A 129 9.10 -0.98 -14.84
CA LYS A 129 9.25 -1.42 -13.45
C LYS A 129 7.93 -1.97 -12.87
N ALA A 130 6.80 -1.38 -13.24
CA ALA A 130 5.49 -1.87 -12.84
C ALA A 130 5.20 -3.27 -13.43
N ARG A 131 5.43 -3.45 -14.74
CA ARG A 131 5.34 -4.77 -15.40
C ARG A 131 6.30 -5.79 -14.78
N GLY A 132 7.55 -5.40 -14.56
CA GLY A 132 8.53 -6.29 -13.92
C GLY A 132 8.11 -6.72 -12.50
N ALA A 133 7.46 -5.84 -11.73
CA ALA A 133 6.91 -6.20 -10.42
C ALA A 133 5.69 -7.12 -10.53
N LEU A 134 4.82 -6.89 -11.52
CA LEU A 134 3.65 -7.71 -11.81
C LEU A 134 4.07 -9.16 -12.09
N GLU A 135 4.99 -9.36 -13.01
CA GLU A 135 5.49 -10.69 -13.41
C GLU A 135 6.29 -11.37 -12.29
N LYS A 136 7.25 -10.63 -11.70
CA LYS A 136 8.16 -11.19 -10.69
C LYS A 136 7.43 -11.71 -9.45
N TYR A 137 6.38 -11.00 -9.02
CA TYR A 137 5.65 -11.33 -7.82
C TYR A 137 4.28 -11.93 -8.10
N ASN A 138 3.92 -12.13 -9.37
CA ASN A 138 2.59 -12.59 -9.78
C ASN A 138 1.48 -11.72 -9.18
N MET A 139 1.56 -10.39 -9.28
CA MET A 139 0.52 -9.50 -8.74
C MET A 139 -0.72 -9.50 -9.64
N HIS A 140 -1.89 -9.22 -9.06
CA HIS A 140 -3.11 -9.03 -9.86
C HIS A 140 -3.16 -7.64 -10.49
N ALA A 141 -2.59 -6.63 -9.82
CA ALA A 141 -2.39 -5.31 -10.38
C ALA A 141 -1.17 -4.62 -9.76
N VAL A 142 -0.55 -3.73 -10.51
CA VAL A 142 0.46 -2.78 -10.03
C VAL A 142 -0.01 -1.37 -10.33
N VAL A 143 -0.21 -0.56 -9.31
CA VAL A 143 -0.53 0.87 -9.46
C VAL A 143 0.79 1.61 -9.63
N ALA A 144 0.99 2.15 -10.82
CA ALA A 144 2.16 2.90 -11.21
C ALA A 144 1.85 4.40 -11.10
N ASN A 145 2.60 5.11 -10.26
CA ASN A 145 2.39 6.53 -10.03
C ASN A 145 3.69 7.31 -10.14
N GLU A 146 3.63 8.46 -10.82
CA GLU A 146 4.72 9.43 -10.85
C GLU A 146 4.60 10.35 -9.63
N LEU A 147 5.70 10.62 -8.92
CA LEU A 147 5.68 11.39 -7.67
C LEU A 147 4.99 12.76 -7.81
N SER A 148 5.20 13.43 -8.94
CA SER A 148 4.68 14.77 -9.29
C SER A 148 3.16 14.78 -9.49
N THR A 149 2.59 13.69 -10.03
CA THR A 149 1.19 13.61 -10.45
C THR A 149 0.37 12.58 -9.66
N ARG A 150 0.93 11.99 -8.60
CA ARG A 150 0.32 10.89 -7.84
C ARG A 150 -1.09 11.14 -7.28
N LYS A 151 -1.47 12.40 -7.06
CA LYS A 151 -2.83 12.77 -6.60
C LYS A 151 -3.80 13.03 -7.77
N GLU A 152 -3.25 13.27 -8.95
CA GLU A 152 -3.98 13.67 -10.15
C GLU A 152 -4.29 12.45 -11.04
N GLN A 153 -3.31 11.56 -11.19
CA GLN A 153 -3.43 10.38 -12.03
C GLN A 153 -2.51 9.24 -11.59
N VAL A 154 -2.92 8.02 -11.92
CA VAL A 154 -2.12 6.79 -11.81
C VAL A 154 -2.38 5.90 -13.02
N VAL A 155 -1.47 4.97 -13.29
CA VAL A 155 -1.67 3.91 -14.29
C VAL A 155 -1.77 2.57 -13.58
N VAL A 156 -2.92 1.92 -13.67
CA VAL A 156 -3.11 0.55 -13.17
C VAL A 156 -2.64 -0.41 -14.26
N VAL A 157 -1.58 -1.15 -13.97
CA VAL A 157 -0.99 -2.15 -14.87
C VAL A 157 -1.45 -3.55 -14.42
N THR A 158 -2.02 -4.31 -15.34
CA THR A 158 -2.34 -5.73 -15.17
C THR A 158 -1.63 -6.55 -16.24
N ILE A 159 -1.88 -7.88 -16.27
CA ILE A 159 -1.27 -8.75 -17.28
C ILE A 159 -1.86 -8.49 -18.68
N ASP A 160 -3.15 -8.16 -18.73
CA ASP A 160 -3.90 -7.99 -19.97
C ASP A 160 -3.94 -6.54 -20.44
N ASP A 161 -3.86 -5.58 -19.50
CA ASP A 161 -4.10 -4.17 -19.82
C ASP A 161 -3.29 -3.17 -18.98
N LYS A 162 -3.38 -1.91 -19.41
CA LYS A 162 -2.94 -0.74 -18.67
C LYS A 162 -4.04 0.31 -18.74
N ILE A 163 -4.50 0.78 -17.59
CA ILE A 163 -5.59 1.76 -17.50
C ILE A 163 -5.10 3.00 -16.76
N THR A 164 -5.18 4.15 -17.42
CA THR A 164 -4.96 5.45 -16.76
C THR A 164 -6.20 5.82 -15.97
N VAL A 165 -6.03 6.08 -14.68
CA VAL A 165 -7.07 6.57 -13.77
C VAL A 165 -6.72 8.01 -13.42
N GLN A 166 -7.67 8.93 -13.54
CA GLN A 166 -7.49 10.34 -13.25
C GLN A 166 -8.55 10.80 -12.24
N ARG A 167 -8.20 11.80 -11.44
CA ARG A 167 -9.14 12.43 -10.52
C ARG A 167 -10.27 13.15 -11.26
N ASP A 168 -11.39 13.34 -10.57
CA ASP A 168 -12.50 14.14 -11.06
C ASP A 168 -12.20 15.64 -10.90
N LYS A 169 -11.82 16.31 -11.99
CA LYS A 169 -11.51 17.74 -11.99
C LYS A 169 -12.71 18.64 -11.68
N SER A 170 -13.94 18.11 -11.72
CA SER A 170 -15.14 18.88 -11.34
C SER A 170 -15.27 19.08 -9.83
N LYS A 171 -14.54 18.30 -9.03
CA LYS A 171 -14.53 18.37 -7.57
C LYS A 171 -13.17 18.83 -7.08
N ALA A 172 -13.09 20.07 -6.61
CA ALA A 172 -11.82 20.71 -6.24
C ALA A 172 -11.01 19.90 -5.20
N ASP A 173 -11.71 19.27 -4.24
CA ASP A 173 -11.11 18.53 -3.12
C ASP A 173 -10.97 17.01 -3.36
N ASP A 174 -11.31 16.51 -4.56
CA ASP A 174 -11.20 15.09 -4.90
C ASP A 174 -9.80 14.77 -5.42
N ASP A 175 -9.34 13.56 -5.13
CA ASP A 175 -8.09 13.00 -5.65
C ASP A 175 -8.37 11.73 -6.47
N VAL A 176 -7.30 11.04 -6.87
CA VAL A 176 -7.40 9.85 -7.71
C VAL A 176 -7.93 8.62 -6.97
N GLU A 177 -8.05 8.64 -5.63
CA GLU A 177 -8.38 7.45 -4.84
C GLU A 177 -9.80 6.94 -5.13
N ASN A 178 -10.80 7.82 -5.20
CA ASN A 178 -12.18 7.42 -5.50
C ASN A 178 -12.32 6.61 -6.81
N PRO A 179 -11.87 7.13 -7.97
CA PRO A 179 -11.93 6.36 -9.22
C PRO A 179 -11.00 5.14 -9.20
N LEU A 180 -9.87 5.19 -8.49
CA LEU A 180 -8.94 4.05 -8.36
C LEU A 180 -9.57 2.89 -7.57
N ILE A 181 -10.13 3.17 -6.39
CA ILE A 181 -10.80 2.18 -5.54
C ILE A 181 -12.01 1.59 -6.27
N LYS A 182 -12.77 2.38 -7.02
CA LYS A 182 -13.88 1.88 -7.84
C LYS A 182 -13.38 0.84 -8.87
N LEU A 183 -12.33 1.15 -9.61
CA LEU A 183 -11.75 0.23 -10.60
C LEU A 183 -11.24 -1.06 -9.95
N LEU A 184 -10.47 -0.95 -8.86
CA LEU A 184 -9.87 -2.10 -8.19
C LEU A 184 -10.91 -3.00 -7.51
N SER A 185 -11.98 -2.41 -6.96
CA SER A 185 -13.10 -3.15 -6.37
C SER A 185 -13.90 -3.92 -7.43
N GLN A 186 -14.09 -3.34 -8.62
CA GLN A 186 -14.74 -4.04 -9.74
C GLN A 186 -13.91 -5.23 -10.21
N ARG A 187 -12.58 -5.06 -10.34
CA ARG A 187 -11.68 -6.17 -10.71
C ARG A 187 -11.63 -7.26 -9.65
N HIS A 188 -11.64 -6.89 -8.37
CA HIS A 188 -11.69 -7.86 -7.28
C HIS A 188 -13.01 -8.63 -7.27
N SER A 189 -14.13 -7.97 -7.56
CA SER A 189 -15.43 -8.63 -7.71
C SER A 189 -15.41 -9.66 -8.84
N ALA A 190 -14.85 -9.31 -10.00
CA ALA A 190 -14.68 -10.25 -11.11
C ALA A 190 -13.78 -11.44 -10.73
N TYR A 191 -12.66 -11.19 -10.05
CA TYR A 191 -11.77 -12.24 -9.54
C TYR A 191 -12.46 -13.20 -8.58
N ILE A 192 -13.33 -12.69 -7.69
CA ILE A 192 -14.13 -13.52 -6.78
C ILE A 192 -15.08 -14.42 -7.58
N GLU A 193 -15.76 -13.90 -8.59
CA GLU A 193 -16.70 -14.68 -9.41
C GLU A 193 -15.98 -15.76 -10.24
N ASP A 194 -14.86 -15.42 -10.88
CA ASP A 194 -14.09 -16.41 -11.65
C ASP A 194 -13.51 -17.51 -10.75
N SER A 195 -13.10 -17.16 -9.54
CA SER A 195 -12.61 -18.14 -8.55
C SER A 195 -13.70 -19.12 -8.08
N LYS A 196 -14.98 -18.75 -8.16
CA LYS A 196 -16.11 -19.67 -7.87
C LYS A 196 -16.34 -20.65 -9.02
N ARG A 197 -16.09 -20.24 -10.26
CA ARG A 197 -16.27 -21.07 -11.47
C ARG A 197 -15.19 -22.14 -11.64
N MET A 198 -14.02 -21.91 -11.06
CA MET A 198 -12.88 -22.85 -11.09
C MET A 198 -12.90 -23.89 -9.96
N ARG A 199 -13.87 -23.81 -9.03
CA ARG A 199 -14.12 -24.82 -7.99
C ARG A 199 -15.17 -25.81 -8.45
#